data_AF-A0A1I0IH85-F1
#
_entry.id   AF-A0A1I0IH85-F1
#
_cell.length_a   1.000
_cell.length_b   1.000
_cell.length_c   1.000
_cell.angle_alpha   90.00
_cell.angle_beta   90.00
_cell.angle_gamma   90.00
#
_symmetry.space_group_name_H-M   'P 1'
#
loop_
_entity.id
_entity.type
_entity.pdbx_description
1 polymer ?
#
loop_
_entity_poly.entity_id
_entity_poly.type
_entity_poly.pdbx_seq_one_letter_code
_entity_poly.pdbx_strand_id
1 'polypeptide(L)'
;MTLEQLQKHAQAAKEANDLGISAMWGNEVLVKPYVFLDILQTHNLARSVSQIDNNQVQVKTSINGLNYFTVVRKDIYTKMFEKTA
;
A
#
# COMPACT_ATOMS: atom_id res chain seq x y z
N MET A 1 17.20 9.71 -21.06
CA MET A 1 15.97 8.91 -21.16
C MET A 1 15.47 9.00 -22.60
N THR A 2 15.35 7.87 -23.29
CA THR A 2 14.82 7.79 -24.66
C THR A 2 13.31 7.55 -24.65
N LEU A 3 12.64 7.73 -25.80
CA LEU A 3 11.21 7.40 -25.95
C LEU A 3 10.91 5.93 -25.63
N GLU A 4 11.77 5.03 -26.09
CA GLU A 4 11.66 3.58 -25.81
C GLU A 4 11.79 3.27 -24.32
N GLN A 5 12.77 3.89 -23.64
CA GLN A 5 12.91 3.77 -22.19
C GLN A 5 11.67 4.32 -21.46
N LEU A 6 11.13 5.45 -21.91
CA LEU A 6 9.93 6.04 -21.32
C LEU A 6 8.71 5.13 -21.48
N GLN A 7 8.51 4.53 -22.65
CA GLN A 7 7.43 3.58 -22.90
C GLN A 7 7.56 2.34 -22.00
N LYS A 8 8.77 1.80 -21.85
CA LYS A 8 9.04 0.68 -20.95
C LYS A 8 8.70 1.02 -19.49
N HIS A 9 9.08 2.21 -19.02
CA HIS A 9 8.76 2.66 -17.66
C HIS A 9 7.26 2.90 -17.46
N ALA A 10 6.59 3.50 -18.44
CA ALA A 10 5.15 3.72 -18.39
C ALA A 10 4.38 2.39 -18.34
N GLN A 11 4.80 1.40 -19.12
CA GLN A 11 4.21 0.06 -19.10
C GLN A 11 4.40 -0.63 -17.74
N ALA A 12 5.61 -0.59 -17.17
CA ALA A 12 5.88 -1.14 -15.85
C ALA A 12 5.06 -0.44 -14.75
N ALA A 13 4.88 0.89 -14.84
CA ALA A 13 4.05 1.64 -13.91
C ALA A 13 2.56 1.26 -14.03
N LYS A 14 2.06 1.05 -15.27
CA LYS A 14 0.70 0.55 -15.51
C LYS A 14 0.50 -0.84 -14.90
N GLU A 15 1.42 -1.76 -15.14
CA GLU A 15 1.35 -3.12 -14.58
C GLU A 15 1.36 -3.10 -13.04
N ALA A 16 2.23 -2.29 -12.44
CA ALA A 16 2.23 -2.09 -10.98
C ALA A 16 0.89 -1.54 -10.48
N ASN A 17 0.26 -0.64 -11.22
CA ASN A 17 -1.06 -0.10 -10.88
C ASN A 17 -2.18 -1.14 -10.99
N ASP A 18 -2.15 -1.97 -12.03
CA ASP A 18 -3.08 -3.09 -12.22
C ASP A 18 -2.94 -4.10 -11.05
N LEU A 19 -1.72 -4.32 -10.56
CA LEU A 19 -1.42 -5.14 -9.38
C LEU A 19 -1.73 -4.47 -8.03
N GLY A 20 -2.15 -3.20 -8.03
CA GLY A 20 -2.65 -2.50 -6.86
C GLY A 20 -1.67 -1.57 -6.15
N ILE A 21 -0.53 -1.25 -6.76
CA ILE A 21 0.31 -0.10 -6.35
C ILE A 21 -0.31 1.18 -6.90
N SER A 22 -0.87 2.01 -6.02
CA SER A 22 -1.54 3.25 -6.44
C SER A 22 -0.58 4.41 -6.66
N ALA A 23 0.47 4.52 -5.85
CA ALA A 23 1.49 5.57 -5.97
C ALA A 23 2.78 5.15 -5.25
N MET A 24 3.91 5.71 -5.66
CA MET A 24 5.19 5.56 -4.97
C MET A 24 5.92 6.89 -4.93
N TRP A 25 6.50 7.22 -3.78
CA TRP A 25 7.36 8.39 -3.61
C TRP A 25 8.49 8.07 -2.64
N GLY A 26 9.73 8.31 -3.05
CA GLY A 26 10.90 7.90 -2.26
C GLY A 26 10.84 6.40 -1.94
N ASN A 27 10.78 6.05 -0.66
CA ASN A 27 10.63 4.69 -0.17
C ASN A 27 9.20 4.34 0.31
N GLU A 28 8.22 5.22 0.11
CA GLU A 28 6.83 4.97 0.47
C GLU A 28 6.02 4.48 -0.73
N VAL A 29 5.22 3.43 -0.52
CA VAL A 29 4.40 2.78 -1.54
C VAL A 29 2.95 2.77 -1.04
N LEU A 30 2.09 3.54 -1.71
CA LEU A 30 0.65 3.46 -1.53
C LEU A 30 0.12 2.24 -2.26
N VAL A 31 -0.54 1.35 -1.53
CA VAL A 31 -1.18 0.17 -2.11
C VAL A 31 -2.67 0.12 -1.76
N LYS A 32 -3.43 -0.59 -2.60
CA LYS A 32 -4.84 -0.88 -2.32
C LYS A 32 -4.97 -1.69 -1.02
N PRO A 33 -6.06 -1.54 -0.24
CA PRO A 33 -6.18 -2.15 1.08
C PRO A 33 -6.03 -3.67 1.12
N TYR A 34 -6.52 -4.38 0.09
CA TYR A 34 -6.40 -5.84 0.01
C TYR A 34 -4.95 -6.30 -0.23
N VAL A 35 -4.18 -5.56 -1.04
CA VAL A 35 -2.74 -5.82 -1.25
C VAL A 35 -1.97 -5.60 0.04
N PHE A 36 -2.33 -4.54 0.78
CA PHE A 36 -1.72 -4.27 2.08
C PHE A 36 -1.97 -5.42 3.07
N LEU A 37 -3.20 -5.93 3.13
CA LEU A 37 -3.55 -7.06 3.99
C LEU A 37 -2.77 -8.33 3.61
N ASP A 38 -2.65 -8.62 2.30
CA ASP A 38 -1.88 -9.76 1.80
C ASP A 38 -0.41 -9.65 2.21
N ILE A 39 0.23 -8.48 2.01
CA ILE A 39 1.61 -8.22 2.47
C ILE A 39 1.78 -8.52 3.96
N LEU A 40 0.85 -8.06 4.81
CA LEU A 40 0.94 -8.33 6.24
C LEU A 40 0.84 -9.83 6.55
N GLN A 41 -0.07 -10.55 5.89
CA GLN A 41 -0.34 -11.96 6.13
C GLN A 41 0.78 -12.86 5.62
N THR A 42 1.23 -12.65 4.38
CA THR A 42 2.29 -13.44 3.74
C THR A 42 3.61 -13.32 4.49
N HIS A 43 3.92 -12.14 5.03
CA HIS A 43 5.19 -11.86 5.70
C HIS A 43 5.08 -11.84 7.23
N ASN A 44 3.91 -12.13 7.80
CA ASN A 44 3.62 -12.09 9.23
C ASN A 44 4.12 -10.79 9.89
N LEU A 45 3.80 -9.65 9.27
CA LEU A 45 4.31 -8.34 9.68
C LEU A 45 3.38 -7.66 10.67
N ALA A 46 3.98 -6.93 11.62
CA ALA A 46 3.26 -5.96 12.41
C ALA A 46 2.89 -4.74 11.55
N ARG A 47 1.82 -4.06 11.95
CA ARG A 47 1.36 -2.82 11.33
C ARG A 47 1.31 -1.71 12.36
N SER A 48 1.55 -0.48 11.92
CA SER A 48 1.24 0.72 12.69
C SER A 48 0.01 1.41 12.10
N VAL A 49 -0.77 2.06 12.96
CA VAL A 49 -2.00 2.76 12.58
C VAL A 49 -1.88 4.20 13.03
N SER A 50 -2.21 5.13 12.14
CA SER A 50 -2.25 6.56 12.44
C SER A 50 -3.58 7.12 11.95
N GLN A 51 -4.26 7.86 12.82
CA GLN A 51 -5.47 8.56 12.42
C GLN A 51 -5.09 9.76 11.53
N ILE A 52 -5.73 9.87 10.36
CA ILE A 52 -5.56 11.04 9.47
C ILE A 52 -6.63 12.08 9.80
N ASP A 53 -7.88 11.63 9.88
CA ASP A 53 -9.03 12.46 10.21
C ASP A 53 -10.05 11.64 11.03
N ASN A 54 -11.24 12.21 11.28
CA ASN A 54 -12.26 11.54 12.09
C ASN A 54 -12.82 10.26 11.45
N ASN A 55 -12.70 10.10 10.13
CA ASN A 55 -13.29 9.02 9.34
C ASN A 55 -12.26 8.07 8.70
N GLN A 56 -10.98 8.45 8.64
CA GLN A 56 -9.93 7.74 7.92
C GLN A 56 -8.71 7.44 8.80
N VAL A 57 -8.12 6.28 8.56
CA VAL A 57 -6.86 5.85 9.17
C VAL A 57 -5.86 5.47 8.08
N GLN A 58 -4.60 5.80 8.33
CA GLN A 58 -3.46 5.30 7.59
C GLN A 58 -2.94 4.07 8.32
N VAL A 59 -2.72 2.99 7.58
CA VAL A 59 -2.10 1.78 8.09
C VAL A 59 -0.77 1.59 7.38
N LYS A 60 0.31 1.37 8.12
CA LYS A 60 1.68 1.29 7.59
C LYS A 60 2.39 0.02 8.05
N THR A 61 3.31 -0.45 7.21
CA THR A 61 4.30 -1.47 7.56
C THR A 61 5.58 -1.24 6.76
N SER A 62 6.67 -1.89 7.13
CA SER A 62 7.95 -1.78 6.42
C SER A 62 8.52 -3.16 6.16
N ILE A 63 9.01 -3.38 4.93
CA ILE A 63 9.72 -4.58 4.53
C ILE A 63 10.85 -4.19 3.57
N ASN A 64 12.05 -4.70 3.82
CA ASN A 64 13.23 -4.49 2.97
C ASN A 64 13.53 -2.99 2.67
N GLY A 65 13.28 -2.11 3.64
CA GLY A 65 13.54 -0.66 3.49
C GLY A 65 12.45 0.12 2.74
N LEU A 66 11.38 -0.54 2.30
CA LEU A 66 10.19 0.08 1.72
C LEU A 66 9.07 0.18 2.74
N ASN A 67 8.44 1.33 2.80
CA ASN A 67 7.29 1.63 3.65
C ASN A 67 6.01 1.47 2.85
N TYR A 68 5.27 0.40 3.10
CA TYR A 68 3.97 0.20 2.50
C TYR A 68 2.93 0.84 3.37
N PHE A 69 1.94 1.46 2.75
CA PHE A 69 0.80 1.95 3.49
C PHE A 69 -0.47 1.95 2.65
N THR A 70 -1.59 2.01 3.34
CA THR A 70 -2.90 2.20 2.75
C THR A 70 -3.71 3.17 3.59
N VAL A 71 -4.68 3.83 2.96
CA VAL A 71 -5.63 4.72 3.64
C VAL A 71 -7.01 4.11 3.50
N VAL A 72 -7.66 3.88 4.64
CA VAL A 72 -8.99 3.26 4.69
C VAL A 72 -9.87 4.05 5.64
N ARG A 73 -11.18 4.00 5.38
CA ARG A 73 -12.15 4.49 6.35
C ARG A 73 -12.13 3.63 7.62
N LYS A 74 -12.43 4.22 8.77
CA LYS A 74 -12.45 3.52 10.07
C LYS A 74 -13.39 2.31 10.10
N ASP A 75 -14.57 2.43 9.48
CA ASP A 75 -15.55 1.34 9.39
C ASP A 75 -15.02 0.14 8.59
N ILE A 76 -14.25 0.40 7.54
CA ILE A 76 -13.60 -0.62 6.73
C ILE A 76 -12.39 -1.20 7.47
N TYR A 77 -11.64 -0.37 8.18
CA TYR A 77 -10.48 -0.81 8.96
C TYR A 77 -10.85 -1.91 9.97
N THR A 78 -11.88 -1.67 10.80
CA THR A 78 -12.36 -2.66 11.77
C THR A 78 -12.78 -3.97 11.11
N LYS A 79 -13.42 -3.91 9.93
CA LYS A 79 -13.84 -5.11 9.19
C LYS A 79 -12.68 -5.90 8.60
N MET A 80 -11.66 -5.21 8.08
CA MET A 80 -10.57 -5.82 7.32
C MET A 80 -9.36 -6.22 8.17
N PHE A 81 -9.04 -5.46 9.22
CA PHE A 81 -7.78 -5.58 9.93
C PHE A 81 -7.95 -5.95 11.42
N GLU A 82 -9.04 -5.57 12.09
CA GLU A 82 -9.23 -5.91 13.52
C GLU A 82 -9.74 -7.34 13.75
N LYS A 83 -10.37 -7.99 12.76
CA LYS A 83 -10.75 -9.41 12.87
C LYS A 83 -9.56 -10.38 12.75
N THR A 84 -8.38 -9.87 12.40
CA THR A 84 -7.18 -10.64 12.06
C THR A 84 -6.03 -10.42 13.05
N ALA A 85 -6.26 -9.70 14.15
CA ALA A 85 -5.32 -9.51 15.26
C ALA A 85 -5.78 -10.31 16.49
#